data_AF-A0A1L7SI13-F1
#
_entry.id   AF-A0A1L7SI13-F1
#
_cell.length_a   1.000
_cell.length_b   1.000
_cell.length_c   1.000
_cell.angle_alpha   90.00
_cell.angle_beta   90.00
_cell.angle_gamma   90.00
#
_symmetry.space_group_name_H-M   'P 1'
#
loop_
_entity.id
_entity.type
_entity.pdbx_description
1 polymer ?
#
loop_
_entity_poly.entity_id
_entity_poly.type
_entity_poly.pdbx_seq_one_letter_code
_entity_poly.pdbx_strand_id
1 'polypeptide(L)'
;MTYTSTSNSPTEVSPAKIFLHGLGTLSFSYSFYLLTTWDSAYSGSFGWYFQLLTVVGLTLSLITSTFGLIADLTRHDGFSRTKDTISLLATPLEVMIAVLYWSIKFHDPSLLMPADLVINPWADLGYHLVPAVLLVPDLLLYSPRATITTRSMMFTSTILAVVYWCWIELCYYQNGWYPYPMMDQFSAIQRVAVFVGSSGLLTLTSSSFQWVHGKVHGLDVTKVKPN
;
A
#
# COMPACT_ATOMS: atom_id res chain seq x y z
N MET A 1 -1.46 -31.35 3.17
CA MET A 1 -0.15 -30.85 3.62
C MET A 1 -0.41 -30.09 4.92
N THR A 2 0.05 -30.66 6.03
CA THR A 2 -0.42 -30.32 7.38
C THR A 2 0.41 -29.17 7.95
N TYR A 3 -0.24 -28.05 8.27
CA TYR A 3 0.37 -26.94 9.01
C TYR A 3 0.83 -27.46 10.38
N THR A 4 2.13 -27.42 10.65
CA THR A 4 2.67 -27.57 12.01
C THR A 4 3.13 -26.19 12.46
N SER A 5 2.24 -25.46 13.13
CA SER A 5 2.61 -24.26 13.88
C SER A 5 3.22 -24.71 15.20
N THR A 6 4.53 -24.58 15.37
CA THR A 6 5.18 -24.73 16.66
C THR A 6 5.41 -23.34 17.27
N SER A 7 4.38 -22.78 17.90
CA SER A 7 4.57 -21.79 18.97
C SER A 7 3.44 -21.89 19.99
N ASN A 8 3.60 -22.78 20.97
CA ASN A 8 2.79 -22.80 22.19
C ASN A 8 3.33 -21.75 23.16
N SER A 9 2.94 -20.50 22.94
CA SER A 9 2.94 -19.46 23.96
C SER A 9 1.78 -18.53 23.64
N PRO A 10 0.84 -18.26 24.57
CA PRO A 10 -0.17 -17.24 24.34
C PRO A 10 0.60 -15.94 24.05
N THR A 11 0.43 -15.39 22.85
CA THR A 11 1.12 -14.16 22.45
C THR A 11 0.76 -13.08 23.46
N GLU A 12 1.72 -12.71 24.31
CA GLU A 12 1.58 -11.53 25.16
C GLU A 12 1.24 -10.33 24.28
N VAL A 13 0.37 -9.46 24.81
CA VAL A 13 0.01 -8.23 24.12
C VAL A 13 1.29 -7.44 23.93
N SER A 14 1.70 -7.23 22.67
CA SER A 14 2.82 -6.36 22.34
C SER A 14 2.30 -4.92 22.27
N PRO A 15 2.66 -4.03 23.23
CA PRO A 15 2.22 -2.64 23.19
C PRO A 15 2.73 -1.93 21.92
N ALA A 16 3.86 -2.37 21.37
CA ALA A 16 4.42 -1.85 20.13
C ALA A 16 3.54 -2.15 18.92
N LYS A 17 2.94 -3.36 18.83
CA LYS A 17 2.00 -3.71 17.75
C LYS A 17 0.72 -2.89 17.84
N ILE A 18 0.12 -2.79 19.04
CA ILE A 18 -1.06 -1.96 19.28
C ILE A 18 -0.78 -0.51 18.92
N PHE A 19 0.37 0.02 19.35
CA PHE A 19 0.77 1.39 19.03
C PHE A 19 0.91 1.60 17.52
N LEU A 20 1.60 0.70 16.82
CA LEU A 20 1.81 0.82 15.38
C LEU A 20 0.49 0.75 14.60
N HIS A 21 -0.34 -0.26 14.87
CA HIS A 21 -1.64 -0.39 14.22
C HIS A 21 -2.60 0.75 14.59
N GLY A 22 -2.62 1.17 15.86
CA GLY A 22 -3.42 2.30 16.33
C GLY A 22 -3.00 3.62 15.66
N LEU A 23 -1.70 3.88 15.57
CA LEU A 23 -1.16 5.04 14.86
C LEU A 23 -1.51 4.99 13.37
N GLY A 24 -1.39 3.83 12.72
CA GLY A 24 -1.80 3.63 11.33
C GLY A 24 -3.29 3.92 11.13
N THR A 25 -4.17 3.29 11.92
CA THR A 25 -5.62 3.51 11.83
C THR A 25 -5.98 4.98 12.04
N LEU A 26 -5.40 5.66 13.04
CA LEU A 26 -5.66 7.08 13.27
C LEU A 26 -5.13 7.94 12.12
N SER A 27 -3.89 7.73 11.68
CA SER A 27 -3.26 8.51 10.61
C SER A 27 -4.03 8.37 9.30
N PHE A 28 -4.38 7.15 8.89
CA PHE A 28 -5.07 6.93 7.62
C PHE A 28 -6.54 7.38 7.69
N SER A 29 -7.20 7.23 8.84
CA SER A 29 -8.54 7.81 9.04
C SER A 29 -8.51 9.33 8.94
N TYR A 30 -7.47 9.97 9.50
CA TYR A 30 -7.28 11.41 9.39
C TYR A 30 -7.02 11.83 7.94
N SER A 31 -6.23 11.07 7.18
CA SER A 31 -6.06 11.27 5.73
C SER A 31 -7.42 11.24 5.00
N PHE A 32 -8.27 10.24 5.26
CA PHE A 32 -9.62 10.21 4.66
C PHE A 32 -10.49 11.38 5.09
N TYR A 33 -10.42 11.82 6.35
CA TYR A 33 -11.11 13.02 6.82
C TYR A 33 -10.65 14.26 6.04
N LEU A 34 -9.35 14.44 5.85
CA LEU A 34 -8.81 15.57 5.08
C LEU A 34 -9.34 15.58 3.64
N LEU A 35 -9.45 14.41 2.99
CA LEU A 35 -10.06 14.30 1.65
C LEU A 35 -11.52 14.79 1.62
N THR A 36 -12.29 14.60 2.69
CA THR A 36 -13.68 15.12 2.75
C THR A 36 -13.75 16.63 2.92
N THR A 37 -12.70 17.24 3.48
CA THR A 37 -12.62 18.70 3.67
C THR A 37 -11.98 19.43 2.50
N TRP A 38 -11.36 18.69 1.59
CA TRP A 38 -10.61 19.27 0.49
C TRP A 38 -11.53 19.57 -0.69
N ASP A 39 -11.71 20.86 -0.96
CA ASP A 39 -12.38 21.34 -2.16
C ASP A 39 -11.42 21.25 -3.36
N SER A 40 -11.72 20.35 -4.29
CA SER A 40 -10.92 20.10 -5.48
C SER A 40 -11.80 19.54 -6.60
N ALA A 41 -11.27 19.49 -7.82
CA ALA A 41 -11.97 18.86 -8.95
C ALA A 41 -12.39 17.40 -8.65
N TYR A 42 -11.66 16.69 -7.78
CA TYR A 42 -11.98 15.32 -7.41
C TYR A 42 -13.24 15.19 -6.55
N SER A 43 -13.51 16.16 -5.65
CA SER A 43 -14.56 16.05 -4.64
C SER A 43 -15.96 15.93 -5.24
N GLY A 44 -16.19 16.57 -6.39
CA GLY A 44 -17.46 16.54 -7.13
C GLY A 44 -17.49 15.60 -8.34
N SER A 45 -16.43 14.83 -8.58
CA SER A 45 -16.27 14.01 -9.79
C SER A 45 -16.68 12.54 -9.57
N PHE A 46 -17.02 11.84 -10.66
CA PHE A 46 -17.27 10.39 -10.64
C PHE A 46 -16.03 9.63 -10.16
N GLY A 47 -16.23 8.68 -9.26
CA GLY A 47 -15.15 7.92 -8.64
C GLY A 47 -14.51 8.62 -7.44
N TRP A 48 -14.89 9.87 -7.13
CA TRP A 48 -14.32 10.65 -6.02
C TRP A 48 -12.78 10.62 -6.06
N TYR A 49 -12.12 10.72 -4.92
CA TYR A 49 -10.66 10.59 -4.84
C TYR A 49 -10.15 9.16 -5.15
N PHE A 50 -11.01 8.13 -5.29
CA PHE A 50 -10.59 6.77 -5.68
C PHE A 50 -10.10 6.66 -7.13
N GLN A 51 -10.17 7.74 -7.90
CA GLN A 51 -9.46 7.86 -9.17
C GLN A 51 -7.94 7.83 -8.99
N LEU A 52 -7.45 8.26 -7.81
CA LEU A 52 -6.03 8.31 -7.47
C LEU A 52 -5.59 6.98 -6.86
N LEU A 53 -4.52 6.37 -7.40
CA LEU A 53 -3.97 5.12 -6.89
C LEU A 53 -3.56 5.23 -5.42
N THR A 54 -3.08 6.41 -5.00
CA THR A 54 -2.75 6.72 -3.60
C THR A 54 -3.93 6.45 -2.67
N VAL A 55 -5.16 6.76 -3.07
CA VAL A 55 -6.35 6.62 -2.22
C VAL A 55 -6.79 5.17 -2.14
N VAL A 56 -6.62 4.42 -3.24
CA VAL A 56 -6.78 2.95 -3.24
C VAL A 56 -5.78 2.29 -2.30
N GLY A 57 -4.50 2.71 -2.36
CA GLY A 57 -3.46 2.30 -1.41
C GLY A 57 -3.86 2.59 0.03
N LEU A 58 -4.21 3.86 0.32
CA LEU A 58 -4.62 4.32 1.65
C LEU A 58 -5.79 3.51 2.21
N THR A 59 -6.74 3.09 1.37
CA THR A 59 -7.82 2.19 1.81
C THR A 59 -7.29 0.82 2.24
N LEU A 60 -6.40 0.21 1.46
CA LEU A 60 -5.78 -1.06 1.86
C LEU A 60 -4.95 -0.90 3.14
N SER A 61 -4.25 0.22 3.30
CA SER A 61 -3.48 0.57 4.50
C SER A 61 -4.39 0.73 5.72
N LEU A 62 -5.49 1.48 5.59
CA LEU A 62 -6.48 1.64 6.66
C LEU A 62 -7.11 0.30 7.06
N ILE A 63 -7.50 -0.52 6.08
CA ILE A 63 -8.04 -1.86 6.34
C ILE A 63 -6.98 -2.70 7.07
N THR A 64 -5.75 -2.74 6.57
CA THR A 64 -4.65 -3.53 7.16
C THR A 64 -4.41 -3.13 8.62
N SER A 65 -4.21 -1.84 8.91
CA SER A 65 -3.99 -1.36 10.27
C SER A 65 -5.20 -1.58 11.18
N THR A 66 -6.42 -1.42 10.67
CA THR A 66 -7.64 -1.64 11.48
C THR A 66 -7.83 -3.10 11.84
N PHE A 67 -7.65 -4.02 10.87
CA PHE A 67 -7.68 -5.45 11.15
C PHE A 67 -6.54 -5.85 12.12
N GLY A 68 -5.36 -5.26 11.97
CA GLY A 68 -4.25 -5.45 12.90
C GLY A 68 -4.57 -4.99 14.33
N LEU A 69 -5.16 -3.81 14.47
CA LEU A 69 -5.58 -3.27 15.77
C LEU A 69 -6.66 -4.14 16.42
N ILE A 70 -7.69 -4.53 15.66
CA ILE A 70 -8.74 -5.42 16.16
C ILE A 70 -8.13 -6.76 16.58
N ALA A 71 -7.21 -7.31 15.79
CA ALA A 71 -6.51 -8.54 16.12
C ALA A 71 -5.73 -8.44 17.43
N ASP A 72 -4.99 -7.35 17.64
CA ASP A 72 -4.20 -7.16 18.87
C ASP A 72 -5.08 -6.97 20.11
N LEU A 73 -6.24 -6.31 19.97
CA LEU A 73 -7.17 -6.08 21.08
C LEU A 73 -8.04 -7.30 21.40
N THR A 74 -8.47 -8.05 20.39
CA THR A 74 -9.41 -9.18 20.53
C THR A 74 -8.73 -10.55 20.60
N ARG A 75 -7.49 -10.65 20.14
CA ARG A 75 -6.72 -11.90 19.99
C ARG A 75 -7.38 -12.94 19.09
N HIS A 76 -8.19 -12.49 18.13
CA HIS A 76 -8.88 -13.38 17.21
C HIS A 76 -8.06 -13.61 15.93
N ASP A 77 -7.58 -14.84 15.74
CA ASP A 77 -6.69 -15.25 14.64
C ASP A 77 -7.22 -14.95 13.24
N GLY A 78 -8.55 -14.82 13.08
CA GLY A 78 -9.15 -14.44 11.80
C GLY A 78 -8.72 -13.03 11.35
N PHE A 79 -8.66 -12.07 12.28
CA PHE A 79 -8.29 -10.70 11.94
C PHE A 79 -6.80 -10.59 11.61
N SER A 80 -5.93 -11.28 12.37
CA SER A 80 -4.50 -11.38 12.08
C SER A 80 -4.25 -11.94 10.68
N ARG A 81 -4.88 -13.08 10.35
CA ARG A 81 -4.72 -13.71 9.02
C ARG A 81 -5.16 -12.82 7.87
N THR A 82 -6.28 -12.12 8.02
CA THR A 82 -6.77 -11.17 7.01
C THR A 82 -5.80 -10.00 6.86
N LYS A 83 -5.38 -9.39 7.97
CA LYS A 83 -4.37 -8.32 7.98
C LYS A 83 -3.08 -8.75 7.29
N ASP A 84 -2.54 -9.91 7.66
CA ASP A 84 -1.29 -10.43 7.09
C ASP A 84 -1.44 -10.70 5.58
N THR A 85 -2.58 -11.24 5.14
CA THR A 85 -2.85 -11.50 3.73
C THR A 85 -2.92 -10.21 2.91
N ILE A 86 -3.63 -9.18 3.41
CA ILE A 86 -3.75 -7.90 2.73
C ILE A 86 -2.40 -7.17 2.70
N SER A 87 -1.62 -7.25 3.79
CA SER A 87 -0.31 -6.59 3.92
C SER A 87 0.71 -7.03 2.85
N LEU A 88 0.58 -8.26 2.32
CA LEU A 88 1.44 -8.78 1.24
C LEU A 88 1.29 -8.00 -0.07
N LEU A 89 0.15 -7.35 -0.29
CA LEU A 89 -0.09 -6.45 -1.43
C LEU A 89 0.00 -4.98 -1.01
N ALA A 90 -0.64 -4.61 0.11
CA ALA A 90 -0.73 -3.22 0.55
C ALA A 90 0.66 -2.60 0.78
N THR A 91 1.55 -3.30 1.49
CA THR A 91 2.89 -2.80 1.82
C THR A 91 3.75 -2.52 0.58
N PRO A 92 3.95 -3.48 -0.35
CA PRO A 92 4.72 -3.20 -1.56
C PRO A 92 4.04 -2.20 -2.50
N LEU A 93 2.70 -2.12 -2.48
CA LEU A 93 1.95 -1.11 -3.23
C LEU A 93 2.20 0.30 -2.70
N GLU A 94 2.16 0.52 -1.39
CA GLU A 94 2.43 1.83 -0.78
C GLU A 94 3.86 2.28 -1.02
N VAL A 95 4.82 1.36 -0.97
CA VAL A 95 6.22 1.67 -1.28
C VAL A 95 6.38 2.04 -2.76
N MET A 96 5.71 1.33 -3.66
CA MET A 96 5.67 1.70 -5.07
C MET A 96 5.04 3.09 -5.27
N ILE A 97 3.90 3.37 -4.64
CA ILE A 97 3.22 4.67 -4.70
C ILE A 97 4.16 5.78 -4.22
N ALA A 98 4.82 5.61 -3.07
CA ALA A 98 5.77 6.57 -2.54
C ALA A 98 6.92 6.84 -3.53
N VAL A 99 7.54 5.78 -4.06
CA VAL A 99 8.64 5.90 -5.04
C VAL A 99 8.18 6.63 -6.29
N LEU A 100 7.04 6.24 -6.88
CA LEU A 100 6.50 6.88 -8.09
C LEU A 100 6.13 8.34 -7.82
N TYR A 101 5.39 8.61 -6.74
CA TYR A 101 4.95 9.95 -6.41
C TYR A 101 6.12 10.91 -6.23
N TRP A 102 7.08 10.58 -5.35
CA TRP A 102 8.18 11.47 -5.04
C TRP A 102 9.16 11.60 -6.22
N SER A 103 9.42 10.52 -6.97
CA SER A 103 10.30 10.61 -8.15
C SER A 103 9.70 11.51 -9.23
N ILE A 104 8.40 11.36 -9.54
CA ILE A 104 7.73 12.19 -10.54
C ILE A 104 7.61 13.63 -10.01
N LYS A 105 7.19 13.83 -8.76
CA LYS A 105 7.05 15.17 -8.17
C LYS A 105 8.34 15.97 -8.15
N PHE A 106 9.47 15.34 -7.83
CA PHE A 106 10.77 16.01 -7.85
C PHE A 106 11.30 16.26 -9.26
N HIS A 107 10.90 15.44 -10.23
CA HIS A 107 11.29 15.62 -11.62
C HIS A 107 10.45 16.70 -12.31
N ASP A 108 9.12 16.53 -12.29
CA ASP A 108 8.14 17.47 -12.84
C ASP A 108 6.78 17.27 -12.15
N PRO A 109 6.39 18.16 -11.21
CA PRO A 109 5.11 18.05 -10.50
C PRO A 109 3.89 18.24 -11.40
N SER A 110 4.05 18.89 -12.57
CA SER A 110 2.94 19.13 -13.50
C SER A 110 2.40 17.84 -14.14
N LEU A 111 3.16 16.75 -14.06
CA LEU A 111 2.73 15.41 -14.48
C LEU A 111 1.71 14.78 -13.53
N LEU A 112 1.72 15.17 -12.25
CA LEU A 112 0.84 14.62 -11.21
C LEU A 112 -0.34 15.52 -10.90
N MET A 113 -0.13 16.84 -10.91
CA MET A 113 -1.07 17.80 -10.37
C MET A 113 -1.18 19.01 -11.30
N PRO A 114 -2.39 19.57 -11.50
CA PRO A 114 -2.53 20.84 -12.19
C PRO A 114 -1.90 21.97 -11.35
N ALA A 115 -1.47 23.04 -12.01
CA ALA A 115 -0.62 24.08 -11.41
C ALA A 115 -1.28 24.85 -10.24
N ASP A 116 -2.60 24.85 -10.18
CA ASP A 116 -3.43 25.49 -9.14
C ASP A 116 -3.68 24.58 -7.93
N LEU A 117 -3.40 23.28 -8.04
CA LEU A 117 -3.58 22.33 -6.94
C LEU A 117 -2.38 22.39 -5.99
N VAL A 118 -2.57 23.00 -4.81
CA VAL A 118 -1.55 23.06 -3.76
C VAL A 118 -1.94 22.13 -2.62
N ILE A 119 -1.11 21.12 -2.36
CA ILE A 119 -1.29 20.18 -1.25
C ILE A 119 -0.48 20.68 -0.05
N ASN A 120 -1.10 20.71 1.13
CA ASN A 120 -0.38 20.96 2.37
C ASN A 120 0.74 19.90 2.55
N PRO A 121 2.00 20.28 2.81
CA PRO A 121 3.11 19.34 2.90
C PRO A 121 2.92 18.20 3.91
N TRP A 122 2.21 18.44 5.02
CA TRP A 122 1.93 17.42 6.02
C TRP A 122 0.89 16.41 5.53
N ALA A 123 -0.16 16.90 4.86
CA ALA A 123 -1.15 16.04 4.23
C ALA A 123 -0.48 15.21 3.12
N ASP A 124 0.42 15.82 2.35
CA ASP A 124 1.14 15.16 1.28
C ASP A 124 2.02 13.99 1.79
N LEU A 125 2.80 14.23 2.85
CA LEU A 125 3.53 13.16 3.54
C LEU A 125 2.58 12.08 4.08
N GLY A 126 1.44 12.49 4.66
CA GLY A 126 0.42 11.61 5.19
C GLY A 126 -0.23 10.71 4.13
N TYR A 127 -0.37 11.18 2.90
CA TYR A 127 -0.91 10.39 1.79
C TYR A 127 0.14 9.50 1.14
N HIS A 128 1.35 10.03 0.90
CA HIS A 128 2.32 9.40 -0.01
C HIS A 128 3.53 8.76 0.66
N LEU A 129 3.77 8.97 1.97
CA LEU A 129 4.93 8.42 2.67
C LEU A 129 4.56 7.63 3.93
N VAL A 130 3.72 8.21 4.78
CA VAL A 130 3.36 7.60 6.08
C VAL A 130 2.82 6.16 5.94
N PRO A 131 1.98 5.82 4.94
CA PRO A 131 1.52 4.44 4.76
C PRO A 131 2.66 3.44 4.61
N ALA A 132 3.63 3.72 3.74
CA ALA A 132 4.80 2.88 3.56
C ALA A 132 5.64 2.78 4.85
N VAL A 133 5.85 3.91 5.54
CA VAL A 133 6.64 3.96 6.79
C VAL A 133 6.02 3.12 7.90
N LEU A 134 4.69 3.03 7.99
CA LEU A 134 4.01 2.25 9.02
C LEU A 134 3.83 0.78 8.63
N LEU A 135 3.50 0.47 7.36
CA LEU A 135 3.27 -0.91 6.92
C LEU A 135 4.55 -1.73 6.74
N VAL A 136 5.67 -1.11 6.38
CA VAL A 136 6.95 -1.82 6.21
C VAL A 136 7.44 -2.49 7.49
N PRO A 137 7.60 -1.79 8.63
CA PRO A 137 8.01 -2.45 9.88
C PRO A 137 6.95 -3.43 10.36
N ASP A 138 5.67 -3.16 10.09
CA ASP A 138 4.59 -4.08 10.42
C ASP A 138 4.75 -5.45 9.73
N LEU A 139 4.91 -5.42 8.41
CA LEU A 139 5.15 -6.62 7.61
C LEU A 139 6.46 -7.33 7.99
N LEU A 140 7.55 -6.57 8.18
CA LEU A 140 8.88 -7.13 8.38
C LEU A 140 9.15 -7.65 9.79
N LEU A 141 8.48 -7.11 10.82
CA LEU A 141 8.78 -7.43 12.21
C LEU A 141 7.64 -8.16 12.92
N TYR A 142 6.39 -7.91 12.52
CA TYR A 142 5.22 -8.37 13.28
C TYR A 142 4.31 -9.34 12.53
N SER A 143 4.43 -9.44 11.21
CA SER A 143 3.69 -10.42 10.41
C SER A 143 4.47 -11.75 10.26
N PRO A 144 3.77 -12.90 10.31
CA PRO A 144 4.39 -14.19 10.08
C PRO A 144 4.94 -14.27 8.66
N ARG A 145 5.95 -15.11 8.47
CA ARG A 145 6.54 -15.32 7.15
C ARG A 145 5.55 -16.00 6.21
N ALA A 146 4.99 -15.20 5.31
CA ALA A 146 4.21 -15.68 4.17
C ALA A 146 5.04 -15.55 2.88
N THR A 147 5.08 -16.63 2.10
CA THR A 147 5.80 -16.65 0.83
C THR A 147 4.84 -16.43 -0.32
N ILE A 148 5.04 -15.34 -1.07
CA ILE A 148 4.42 -15.16 -2.39
C ILE A 148 5.51 -15.30 -3.44
N THR A 149 5.28 -16.17 -4.44
CA THR A 149 6.25 -16.32 -5.52
C THR A 149 6.28 -15.06 -6.38
N THR A 150 7.45 -14.70 -6.92
CA THR A 150 7.56 -13.58 -7.87
C THR A 150 6.60 -13.75 -9.05
N ARG A 151 6.39 -14.98 -9.53
CA ARG A 151 5.41 -15.26 -10.59
C ARG A 151 3.98 -14.92 -10.17
N SER A 152 3.56 -15.34 -8.97
CA SER A 152 2.24 -14.99 -8.44
C SER A 152 2.08 -13.48 -8.33
N MET A 153 3.09 -12.77 -7.81
CA MET A 153 3.03 -11.32 -7.71
C MET A 153 3.01 -10.63 -9.07
N MET A 154 3.74 -11.11 -10.09
CA MET A 154 3.65 -10.58 -11.47
C MET A 154 2.23 -10.67 -12.03
N PHE A 155 1.53 -11.79 -11.80
CA PHE A 155 0.14 -11.92 -12.20
C PHE A 155 -0.77 -10.97 -11.43
N THR A 156 -0.62 -10.92 -10.09
CA THR A 156 -1.41 -10.02 -9.24
C THR A 156 -1.20 -8.56 -9.59
N SER A 157 0.05 -8.11 -9.80
CA SER A 157 0.38 -6.73 -10.15
C SER A 157 -0.15 -6.36 -11.53
N THR A 158 -0.11 -7.29 -12.48
CA THR A 158 -0.64 -7.07 -13.83
C THR A 158 -2.16 -6.96 -13.81
N ILE A 159 -2.86 -7.84 -13.08
CA ILE A 159 -4.31 -7.75 -12.90
C ILE A 159 -4.67 -6.42 -12.23
N LEU A 160 -3.96 -6.03 -11.16
CA LEU A 160 -4.19 -4.75 -10.49
C LEU A 160 -4.00 -3.57 -11.45
N ALA A 161 -2.93 -3.57 -12.23
CA ALA A 161 -2.65 -2.52 -13.21
C ALA A 161 -3.75 -2.42 -14.27
N VAL A 162 -4.23 -3.54 -14.81
CA VAL A 162 -5.31 -3.56 -15.81
C VAL A 162 -6.64 -3.11 -15.20
N VAL A 163 -6.99 -3.60 -14.00
CA VAL A 163 -8.22 -3.20 -13.31
C VAL A 163 -8.20 -1.70 -13.00
N TYR A 164 -7.09 -1.20 -12.47
CA TYR A 164 -6.94 0.22 -12.19
C TYR A 164 -6.93 1.06 -13.47
N TRP A 165 -6.34 0.57 -14.56
CA TRP A 165 -6.43 1.23 -15.86
C TRP A 165 -7.90 1.33 -16.31
N CYS A 166 -8.64 0.22 -16.38
CA CYS A 166 -10.05 0.26 -16.74
C CYS A 166 -10.87 1.22 -15.85
N TRP A 167 -10.54 1.29 -14.56
CA TRP A 167 -11.17 2.23 -13.63
C TRP A 167 -10.88 3.70 -13.99
N ILE A 168 -9.63 4.06 -14.27
CA ILE A 168 -9.31 5.45 -14.66
C ILE A 168 -9.92 5.84 -16.00
N GLU A 169 -10.03 4.91 -16.97
CA GLU A 169 -10.69 5.18 -18.26
C GLU A 169 -12.19 5.40 -18.09
N LEU A 170 -12.83 4.64 -17.19
CA LEU A 170 -14.23 4.87 -16.85
C LEU A 170 -14.40 6.25 -16.19
N CYS A 171 -13.49 6.64 -15.31
CA CYS A 171 -13.53 7.96 -14.68
C CYS A 171 -13.30 9.07 -15.70
N TYR A 172 -12.35 8.90 -16.63
CA TYR A 172 -12.15 9.81 -17.76
C TYR A 172 -13.41 9.94 -18.62
N TYR A 173 -14.06 8.83 -18.95
CA TYR A 173 -15.29 8.82 -19.73
C TYR A 173 -16.43 9.60 -19.04
N GLN A 174 -16.53 9.53 -17.70
CA GLN A 174 -17.56 10.22 -16.93
C GLN A 174 -17.22 11.69 -16.63
N ASN A 175 -15.95 12.00 -16.40
CA ASN A 175 -15.50 13.30 -15.91
C ASN A 175 -14.97 14.21 -17.03
N GLY A 176 -14.49 13.63 -18.13
CA GLY A 176 -13.88 14.33 -19.28
C GLY A 176 -12.40 14.67 -19.11
N TRP A 177 -11.73 14.20 -18.06
CA TRP A 177 -10.32 14.47 -17.76
C TRP A 177 -9.70 13.32 -16.96
N TYR A 178 -8.38 13.12 -17.08
CA TYR A 178 -7.68 12.08 -16.31
C TYR A 178 -7.22 12.59 -14.94
N PRO A 179 -7.20 11.72 -13.91
CA PRO A 179 -6.73 12.11 -12.57
C PRO A 179 -5.25 12.49 -12.50
N TYR A 180 -4.46 12.17 -13.53
CA TYR A 180 -3.07 12.61 -13.64
C TYR A 180 -2.89 13.33 -14.97
N PRO A 181 -2.45 14.60 -14.98
CA PRO A 181 -2.21 15.34 -16.22
C PRO A 181 -1.28 14.63 -17.20
N MET A 182 -0.33 13.83 -16.72
CA MET A 182 0.54 13.03 -17.59
C MET A 182 -0.24 12.11 -18.55
N MET A 183 -1.42 11.61 -18.13
CA MET A 183 -2.21 10.71 -18.95
C MET A 183 -2.78 11.43 -20.17
N ASP A 184 -3.19 12.70 -20.04
CA ASP A 184 -3.61 13.50 -21.19
C ASP A 184 -2.43 13.89 -22.09
N GLN A 185 -1.26 14.11 -21.51
CA GLN A 185 -0.05 14.52 -22.24
C GLN A 185 0.63 13.35 -22.99
N PHE A 186 0.44 12.12 -22.52
CA PHE A 186 1.13 10.95 -23.04
C PHE A 186 0.39 10.30 -24.20
N SER A 187 1.17 9.82 -25.18
CA SER A 187 0.68 8.91 -26.22
C SER A 187 0.19 7.59 -25.62
N ALA A 188 -0.61 6.84 -26.37
CA ALA A 188 -1.10 5.53 -25.93
C ALA A 188 0.03 4.59 -25.51
N ILE A 189 1.15 4.58 -26.25
CA ILE A 189 2.32 3.73 -25.94
C ILE A 189 2.97 4.17 -24.62
N GLN A 190 3.10 5.47 -24.37
CA GLN A 190 3.65 5.98 -23.11
C GLN A 190 2.75 5.62 -21.92
N ARG A 191 1.42 5.67 -22.06
CA ARG A 191 0.49 5.22 -21.02
C ARG A 191 0.66 3.72 -20.73
N VAL A 192 0.72 2.87 -21.77
CA VAL A 192 1.05 1.44 -21.62
C VAL A 192 2.33 1.26 -20.81
N ALA A 193 3.39 2.01 -21.16
CA ALA A 193 4.68 1.93 -20.48
C ALA A 193 4.59 2.30 -18.98
N VAL A 194 3.79 3.30 -18.62
CA VAL A 194 3.54 3.67 -17.21
C VAL A 194 2.90 2.52 -16.44
N PHE A 195 1.85 1.89 -17.00
CA PHE A 195 1.15 0.78 -16.33
C PHE A 195 2.01 -0.49 -16.22
N VAL A 196 2.72 -0.84 -17.30
CA VAL A 196 3.65 -1.99 -17.31
C VAL A 196 4.81 -1.75 -16.35
N GLY A 197 5.41 -0.56 -16.37
CA GLY A 197 6.48 -0.16 -15.47
C GLY A 197 6.04 -0.19 -14.00
N SER A 198 4.83 0.31 -13.70
CA SER A 198 4.26 0.27 -12.35
C SER A 198 4.01 -1.17 -11.88
N SER A 199 3.44 -2.03 -12.73
CA SER A 199 3.27 -3.46 -12.42
C SER A 199 4.62 -4.15 -12.12
N GLY A 200 5.65 -3.84 -12.92
CA GLY A 200 7.01 -4.33 -12.71
C GLY A 200 7.61 -3.83 -11.39
N LEU A 201 7.43 -2.55 -11.07
CA LEU A 201 7.90 -1.96 -9.82
C LEU A 201 7.23 -2.59 -8.61
N LEU A 202 5.91 -2.84 -8.65
CA LEU A 202 5.20 -3.57 -7.58
C LEU A 202 5.73 -4.99 -7.38
N THR A 203 6.00 -5.71 -8.47
CA THR A 203 6.61 -7.04 -8.42
C THR A 203 7.99 -6.98 -7.76
N LEU A 204 8.79 -5.97 -8.13
CA LEU A 204 10.13 -5.76 -7.60
C LEU A 204 10.10 -5.41 -6.11
N THR A 205 9.24 -4.49 -5.68
CA THR A 205 9.12 -4.12 -4.26
C THR A 205 8.66 -5.32 -3.43
N SER A 206 7.66 -6.07 -3.90
CA SER A 206 7.23 -7.30 -3.23
C SER A 206 8.35 -8.34 -3.13
N SER A 207 9.05 -8.63 -4.23
CA SER A 207 10.16 -9.60 -4.23
C SER A 207 11.30 -9.17 -3.30
N SER A 208 11.57 -7.87 -3.23
CA SER A 208 12.54 -7.29 -2.29
C SER A 208 12.11 -7.50 -0.84
N PHE A 209 10.84 -7.26 -0.51
CA PHE A 209 10.31 -7.55 0.83
C PHE A 209 10.37 -9.03 1.17
N GLN A 210 10.03 -9.92 0.24
CA GLN A 210 10.15 -11.38 0.45
C GLN A 210 11.60 -11.79 0.78
N TRP A 211 12.58 -11.17 0.13
CA TRP A 211 14.00 -11.40 0.42
C TRP A 211 14.40 -10.82 1.79
N VAL A 212 14.06 -9.57 2.10
CA VAL A 212 14.39 -8.91 3.39
C VAL A 212 13.73 -9.66 4.55
N HIS A 213 12.44 -9.98 4.44
CA HIS A 213 11.68 -10.74 5.44
C HIS A 213 12.35 -12.09 5.74
N GLY A 214 12.79 -12.79 4.69
CA GLY A 214 13.57 -14.02 4.83
C GLY A 214 14.90 -13.84 5.56
N LYS A 215 15.56 -12.69 5.43
CA LYS A 215 16.79 -12.36 6.18
C LYS A 215 16.49 -12.02 7.64
N VAL A 216 15.46 -11.23 7.92
CA VAL A 216 15.06 -10.84 9.28
C VAL A 216 14.71 -12.09 10.11
N HIS A 217 13.85 -12.97 9.60
CA HIS A 217 13.40 -14.16 10.33
C HIS A 217 14.31 -15.39 10.18
N GLY A 218 15.22 -15.41 9.20
CA GLY A 218 16.22 -16.48 9.06
C GLY A 218 17.32 -16.44 10.13
N LEU A 219 17.54 -15.27 10.75
CA LEU A 219 18.50 -15.10 11.85
C LEU A 219 18.02 -15.73 13.16
N ASP A 220 16.71 -15.93 13.34
CA ASP A 220 16.14 -16.53 14.56
C ASP A 220 16.37 -18.04 14.62
N VAL A 221 16.46 -18.73 13.46
CA VAL A 221 16.64 -20.19 13.38
C VAL A 221 18.09 -20.62 13.66
N THR A 222 19.07 -19.75 13.45
CA THR A 222 20.51 -20.08 13.63
C THR A 222 21.01 -19.93 15.07
N LYS A 223 20.16 -19.49 16.02
CA LYS A 223 20.54 -19.29 17.44
C LYS A 223 20.25 -20.48 18.37
N VAL A 224 19.65 -21.58 17.88
CA VAL A 224 19.52 -22.81 18.68
C VAL A 224 20.69 -23.73 18.35
N LYS A 225 21.80 -23.61 19.08
CA LYS A 225 22.81 -24.68 19.11
C LYS A 225 22.20 -25.88 19.84
N PRO A 226 22.17 -27.07 19.23
CA PRO A 226 21.90 -28.29 19.98
C PRO A 226 23.07 -28.51 20.95
N ASN A 227 22.77 -28.60 22.24
CA ASN A 227 23.66 -29.19 23.24
C ASN A 227 23.57 -30.72 23.16
#